data_AF-A0A4R1FX10-F1
#
_entry.id   AF-A0A4R1FX10-F1
#
_cell.length_a   1.000
_cell.length_b   1.000
_cell.length_c   1.000
_cell.angle_alpha   90.00
_cell.angle_beta   90.00
_cell.angle_gamma   90.00
#
_symmetry.space_group_name_H-M   'P 1'
#
loop_
_entity.id
_entity.type
_entity.pdbx_description
1 polymer ?
#
loop_
_entity_poly.entity_id
_entity_poly.type
_entity_poly.pdbx_seq_one_letter_code
_entity_poly.pdbx_strand_id
1 'polypeptide(L)' 'MKHNFKQLSQLAAEVEKAGDLSYAAELWRKSASLARNPQNQDYCLNRMAFCLHYKKGAENGR' A
#
# COMPACT_ATOMS: atom_id res chain seq x y z
N MET A 1 5.10 9.62 17.28
CA MET A 1 5.56 8.23 17.10
C MET A 1 6.09 8.06 15.68
N LYS A 2 7.33 7.56 15.48
CA LYS A 2 7.81 7.14 14.16
C LYS A 2 7.34 5.71 13.92
N HIS A 3 6.38 5.50 13.01
CA HIS A 3 6.06 4.14 12.58
C HIS A 3 7.25 3.57 11.80
N ASN A 4 7.66 2.36 12.12
CA ASN A 4 8.68 1.65 11.34
C ASN A 4 8.05 0.91 10.15
N PHE A 5 8.89 0.45 9.22
CA PHE A 5 8.46 -0.28 8.02
C PHE A 5 7.41 -1.36 8.32
N LYS A 6 7.67 -2.21 9.31
CA LYS A 6 6.80 -3.35 9.65
C LYS A 6 5.40 -2.91 10.06
N GLN A 7 5.31 -1.85 10.87
CA GLN A 7 4.01 -1.33 11.32
C GLN A 7 3.21 -0.73 10.16
N LEU A 8 3.85 0.06 9.29
CA LEU A 8 3.15 0.64 8.13
C LEU A 8 2.75 -0.41 7.10
N SER A 9 3.59 -1.41 6.83
CA SER A 9 3.25 -2.47 5.87
C SER A 9 2.12 -3.35 6.37
N GLN A 10 2.04 -3.59 7.68
CA GLN A 10 0.95 -4.35 8.29
C GLN A 10 -0.37 -3.57 8.23
N LEU A 11 -0.34 -2.28 8.58
CA LEU A 11 -1.51 -1.41 8.45
C LEU A 11 -1.97 -1.30 6.99
N ALA A 12 -1.04 -1.17 6.04
CA ALA A 12 -1.35 -1.12 4.61
C ALA A 12 -2.14 -2.37 4.17
N ALA A 13 -1.71 -3.55 4.60
CA ALA A 13 -2.39 -4.80 4.28
C ALA A 13 -3.78 -4.91 4.92
N GLU A 14 -3.96 -4.45 6.16
CA GLU A 14 -5.26 -4.43 6.85
C GLU A 14 -6.25 -3.49 6.15
N VAL A 15 -5.81 -2.29 5.80
CA VAL A 15 -6.60 -1.29 5.07
C VAL A 15 -6.94 -1.77 3.66
N GLU A 16 -5.99 -2.41 2.97
CA GLU A 16 -6.23 -3.01 1.65
C GLU A 16 -7.33 -4.08 1.72
N LYS A 17 -7.27 -4.96 2.74
CA LYS A 17 -8.28 -6.00 2.97
C LYS A 17 -9.65 -5.41 3.32
N ALA A 18 -9.68 -4.26 4.00
CA ALA A 18 -10.91 -3.53 4.31
C ALA A 18 -11.52 -2.83 3.08
N GLY A 19 -10.81 -2.79 1.94
CA GLY A 19 -11.29 -2.22 0.69
C GLY A 19 -11.03 -0.72 0.53
N ASP A 20 -10.37 -0.06 1.49
CA ASP A 20 -9.93 1.32 1.32
C ASP A 20 -8.62 1.36 0.52
N LEU A 21 -8.75 1.11 -0.78
CA LEU A 21 -7.62 1.03 -1.70
C LEU A 21 -6.87 2.36 -1.84
N SER A 22 -7.53 3.49 -1.60
CA SER A 22 -6.88 4.81 -1.66
C SER A 22 -5.89 4.95 -0.50
N TYR A 23 -6.36 4.68 0.72
CA TYR A 23 -5.51 4.80 1.90
C TYR A 23 -4.45 3.69 1.95
N ALA A 24 -4.78 2.47 1.51
CA ALA A 24 -3.81 1.38 1.36
C ALA A 24 -2.65 1.77 0.43
N ALA A 25 -2.93 2.40 -0.72
CA ALA A 25 -1.90 2.84 -1.65
C ALA A 25 -0.94 3.86 -1.02
N GLU A 26 -1.45 4.81 -0.22
CA GLU A 26 -0.60 5.77 0.49
C GLU A 26 0.29 5.09 1.53
N LEU A 27 -0.25 4.12 2.26
CA LEU A 27 0.48 3.38 3.28
C LEU A 27 1.57 2.49 2.66
N TRP A 28 1.27 1.85 1.52
CA TRP A 28 2.27 1.10 0.74
C TRP A 28 3.39 2.02 0.25
N ARG A 29 3.07 3.21 -0.26
CA ARG A 29 4.09 4.21 -0.66
C ARG A 29 4.99 4.63 0.51
N LYS A 30 4.41 4.90 1.68
CA LYS A 30 5.18 5.26 2.90
C LYS A 30 6.00 4.08 3.42
N SER A 31 5.51 2.84 3.25
CA SER A 31 6.26 1.64 3.59
C SER A 31 7.47 1.48 2.67
N ALA A 32 7.32 1.70 1.36
CA ALA A 32 8.42 1.65 0.41
C ALA A 32 9.55 2.62 0.79
N SER A 33 9.24 3.86 1.20
CA SER A 33 10.26 4.84 1.58
C SER A 33 11.01 4.51 2.88
N LEU A 34 10.45 3.63 3.72
CA LEU A 34 11.10 3.16 4.95
C LEU A 34 11.82 1.81 4.79
N ALA A 35 11.56 1.08 3.70
CA ALA A 35 12.20 -0.20 3.44
C ALA A 35 13.68 0.00 3.13
N ARG A 36 14.53 -0.75 3.85
CA ARG A 36 15.99 -0.75 3.66
C ARG A 36 16.47 -1.77 2.63
N ASN A 37 15.62 -2.72 2.28
CA ASN A 37 15.92 -3.80 1.36
C ASN A 37 15.16 -3.58 0.03
N PRO A 38 15.82 -3.62 -1.14
CA PRO A 38 15.16 -3.41 -2.43
C PRO A 38 13.94 -4.31 -2.66
N GLN A 39 13.99 -5.59 -2.28
CA GLN A 39 12.84 -6.51 -2.45
C GLN A 39 11.60 -6.03 -1.67
N ASN A 40 11.78 -5.42 -0.50
CA ASN A 40 10.68 -4.87 0.28
C ASN A 40 10.14 -3.57 -0.33
N GLN A 41 11.02 -2.76 -0.94
CA GLN A 41 10.61 -1.57 -1.69
C GLN A 41 9.75 -1.98 -2.88
N ASP A 42 10.24 -2.92 -3.70
CA ASP A 42 9.54 -3.43 -4.88
C ASP A 42 8.19 -4.04 -4.51
N TYR A 43 8.14 -4.85 -3.46
CA TYR A 43 6.89 -5.40 -2.95
C TYR A 43 5.87 -4.28 -2.63
N CYS A 44 6.30 -3.25 -1.89
CA CYS A 44 5.42 -2.16 -1.52
C CYS A 44 4.96 -1.34 -2.74
N LEU A 45 5.86 -1.07 -3.70
CA LEU A 45 5.51 -0.35 -4.92
C LEU A 45 4.53 -1.13 -5.80
N ASN A 46 4.73 -2.45 -5.93
CA ASN A 46 3.81 -3.32 -6.65
C ASN A 46 2.42 -3.35 -6.00
N ARG A 47 2.34 -3.38 -4.66
CA ARG A 47 1.07 -3.31 -3.93
C ARG A 47 0.38 -1.95 -4.04
N MET A 48 1.15 -0.87 -4.00
CA MET A 48 0.63 0.48 -4.29
C MET A 48 0.02 0.53 -5.69
N ALA A 49 0.73 0.03 -6.71
CA ALA A 49 0.25 0.01 -8.09
C ALA A 49 -1.03 -0.83 -8.24
N PHE A 50 -1.09 -1.99 -7.60
CA PHE A 50 -2.28 -2.83 -7.52
C PHE A 50 -3.48 -2.06 -6.96
N CYS A 51 -3.32 -1.43 -5.78
CA CYS A 51 -4.40 -0.68 -5.14
C CYS A 51 -4.93 0.45 -6.03
N LEU A 52 -4.04 1.20 -6.69
CA LEU A 52 -4.41 2.27 -7.61
C LEU A 52 -5.12 1.77 -8.87
N HIS A 53 -4.72 0.61 -9.39
CA HIS A 53 -5.36 0.00 -10.55
C HIS A 53 -6.76 -0.52 -10.22
N TYR A 54 -6.91 -1.27 -9.12
CA TYR A 54 -8.20 -1.80 -8.69
C TYR A 54 -9.19 -0.70 -8.30
N LYS A 55 -8.71 0.39 -7.69
CA LYS A 55 -9.53 1.58 -7.43
C LYS A 55 -10.19 2.09 -8.71
N LYS A 56 -9.40 2.28 -9.78
CA LYS A 56 -9.93 2.76 -11.08
C LYS A 56 -10.95 1.80 -11.68
N GLY A 57 -10.74 0.49 -11.55
CA GLY A 57 -11.71 -0.52 -11.98
C GLY A 57 -13.04 -0.44 -11.21
N ALA A 58 -12.98 -0.19 -9.90
CA ALA A 58 -14.17 -0.04 -9.05
C ALA A 58 -14.94 1.27 -9.31
N GLU A 59 -14.24 2.35 -9.68
CA GLU A 59 -14.85 3.64 -10.01
C GLU A 59 -15.52 3.63 -11.39
N ASN A 60 -14.98 2.88 -12.36
CA ASN A 60 -15.50 2.82 -13.74
C ASN A 60 -16.63 1.80 -13.94
N GLY A 61 -17.02 1.05 -12.91
CA GLY A 61 -18.02 -0.02 -12.98
C GLY A 61 -19.36 0.29 -12.30
N ARG A 62 -19.66 1.56 -12.00
CA ARG A 62 -20.91 2.01 -11.37
C ARG A 62 -21.75 2.85 -12.31
#